data_AF-U5YNA9-F1
#
_entry.id   AF-U5YNA9-F1
#
_cell.length_a   1.000
_cell.length_b   1.000
_cell.length_c   1.000
_cell.angle_alpha   90.00
_cell.angle_beta   90.00
_cell.angle_gamma   90.00
#
_symmetry.space_group_name_H-M   'P 1'
#
loop_
_entity.id
_entity.type
_entity.pdbx_description
1 polymer ?
#
loop_
_entity_poly.entity_id
_entity_poly.type
_entity_poly.pdbx_seq_one_letter_code
_entity_poly.pdbx_strand_id
1 'polypeptide(L)'
;MTTTASTTGIAGPADLGTLPVRSSRHVDLNLLTIRILSNREEFDGYAYFSRDAPAGAAADHEIVCVDLDRDPYDPEVLRALSDRTLRAKRFRSGYYLNHIFGEPAYLITEGRRSYVFGRRLERTIWPYFVKRVLTDFAVDHGYLHLKAAGFTLDDGSATLLVGPNAGGKTVFLTQACLDGARFLTNTHVLVRDGEAHAVPSAVRVRRSPSSSS
;
A
#
# COMPACT_ATOMS: atom_id res chain seq x y z
N MET A 1 -38.14 22.75 25.62
CA MET A 1 -36.95 22.60 24.76
C MET A 1 -36.41 21.21 24.97
N THR A 2 -36.82 20.28 24.10
CA THR A 2 -36.44 18.86 24.21
C THR A 2 -35.54 18.58 23.03
N THR A 3 -34.24 18.45 23.29
CA THR A 3 -33.21 18.18 22.29
C THR A 3 -33.37 16.74 21.80
N THR A 4 -33.87 16.57 20.57
CA THR A 4 -33.83 15.29 19.86
C THR A 4 -32.39 15.00 19.44
N ALA A 5 -31.78 14.00 20.06
CA ALA A 5 -30.53 13.41 19.59
C ALA A 5 -30.80 12.69 18.26
N SER A 6 -30.13 13.10 17.20
CA SER A 6 -30.08 12.36 15.94
C SER A 6 -29.29 11.07 16.13
N THR A 7 -29.99 9.94 16.20
CA THR A 7 -29.40 8.61 16.08
C THR A 7 -28.99 8.42 14.61
N THR A 8 -27.72 8.64 14.29
CA THR A 8 -27.14 8.22 13.01
C THR A 8 -27.23 6.70 12.94
N GLY A 9 -28.02 6.19 11.99
CA GLY A 9 -28.27 4.76 11.85
C GLY A 9 -26.97 4.00 11.60
N ILE A 10 -26.70 3.00 12.45
CA ILE A 10 -25.67 2.00 12.21
C ILE A 10 -26.12 1.21 10.97
N ALA A 11 -25.33 1.24 9.90
CA ALA A 11 -25.62 0.44 8.71
C ALA A 11 -25.71 -1.05 9.12
N GLY A 12 -26.66 -1.78 8.52
CA GLY A 12 -26.89 -3.21 8.75
C GLY A 12 -25.68 -4.09 8.40
N PRO A 13 -25.85 -5.43 8.27
CA PRO A 13 -24.72 -6.32 8.00
C PRO A 13 -23.91 -5.82 6.80
N ALA A 14 -22.58 -5.73 6.96
CA ALA A 14 -21.70 -5.21 5.93
C ALA A 14 -21.71 -6.13 4.71
N ASP A 15 -22.58 -5.84 3.74
CA ASP A 15 -22.56 -6.47 2.44
C ASP A 15 -21.35 -5.96 1.67
N LEU A 16 -20.34 -6.81 1.55
CA LEU A 16 -19.09 -6.51 0.86
C LEU A 16 -19.29 -6.23 -0.64
N GLY A 17 -20.44 -6.63 -1.20
CA GLY A 17 -20.83 -6.35 -2.58
C GLY A 17 -21.37 -4.94 -2.82
N THR A 18 -21.77 -4.21 -1.77
CA THR A 18 -22.45 -2.90 -1.88
C THR A 18 -21.76 -1.80 -1.06
N LEU A 19 -20.43 -1.89 -0.91
CA LEU A 19 -19.66 -0.91 -0.16
C LEU A 19 -19.71 0.50 -0.80
N PRO A 20 -19.74 1.58 -0.01
CA PRO A 20 -19.89 2.94 -0.49
C PRO A 20 -18.58 3.48 -1.10
N VAL A 21 -18.18 2.99 -2.28
CA VAL A 21 -16.98 3.46 -2.97
C VAL A 21 -17.21 4.85 -3.56
N ARG A 22 -16.32 5.79 -3.24
CA ARG A 22 -16.35 7.18 -3.75
C ARG A 22 -15.09 7.53 -4.54
N SER A 23 -13.98 6.83 -4.33
CA SER A 23 -12.78 6.96 -5.13
C SER A 23 -12.18 5.61 -5.50
N SER A 24 -11.49 5.57 -6.64
CA SER A 24 -10.72 4.40 -7.07
C SER A 24 -9.45 4.83 -7.79
N ARG A 25 -8.36 4.10 -7.58
CA ARG A 25 -7.13 4.22 -8.37
C ARG A 25 -6.65 2.85 -8.80
N HIS A 26 -6.45 2.67 -10.10
CA HIS A 26 -5.84 1.46 -10.66
C HIS A 26 -4.38 1.74 -10.95
N VAL A 27 -3.50 1.02 -10.25
CA VAL A 27 -2.07 1.27 -10.16
C VAL A 27 -1.30 0.17 -10.87
N ASP A 28 -0.24 0.58 -11.55
CA ASP A 28 0.74 -0.31 -12.17
C ASP A 28 1.95 -0.51 -11.25
N LEU A 29 2.20 -1.76 -10.84
CA LEU A 29 3.38 -2.17 -10.08
C LEU A 29 4.43 -2.86 -10.96
N ASN A 30 4.40 -2.62 -12.27
CA ASN A 30 5.19 -3.21 -13.34
C ASN A 30 4.73 -4.61 -13.76
N LEU A 31 5.00 -5.64 -12.97
CA LEU A 31 4.65 -7.03 -13.31
C LEU A 31 3.22 -7.42 -12.94
N LEU A 32 2.52 -6.55 -12.21
CA LEU A 32 1.15 -6.74 -11.76
C LEU A 32 0.51 -5.39 -11.48
N THR A 33 -0.81 -5.39 -11.39
CA THR A 33 -1.61 -4.20 -11.13
C THR A 33 -2.49 -4.39 -9.90
N ILE A 34 -2.74 -3.29 -9.19
CA ILE A 34 -3.64 -3.29 -8.05
C ILE A 34 -4.70 -2.21 -8.21
N ARG A 35 -5.93 -2.47 -7.75
CA ARG A 35 -6.97 -1.46 -7.64
C ARG A 35 -7.22 -1.13 -6.19
N ILE A 36 -7.17 0.16 -5.87
CA ILE A 36 -7.39 0.65 -4.52
C ILE A 36 -8.68 1.47 -4.52
N LEU A 37 -9.67 0.99 -3.80
CA LEU A 37 -10.99 1.60 -3.67
C LEU A 37 -11.12 2.23 -2.29
N SER A 38 -11.76 3.39 -2.19
CA SER A 38 -12.06 4.01 -0.89
C SER A 38 -13.45 4.63 -0.86
N ASN A 39 -14.04 4.68 0.34
CA ASN A 39 -15.26 5.43 0.61
C ASN A 39 -15.02 6.93 0.86
N ARG A 40 -13.76 7.39 0.82
CA ARG A 40 -13.39 8.80 0.84
C ARG A 40 -13.30 9.32 -0.60
N GLU A 41 -13.68 10.57 -0.81
CA GLU A 41 -13.54 11.23 -2.12
C GLU A 41 -12.05 11.46 -2.46
N GLU A 42 -11.27 11.81 -1.45
CA GLU A 42 -9.81 11.93 -1.51
C GLU A 42 -9.17 10.94 -0.53
N PHE A 43 -8.23 10.14 -1.01
CA PHE A 43 -7.56 9.11 -0.21
C PHE A 43 -6.04 9.22 -0.31
N ASP A 44 -5.40 9.59 0.80
CA ASP A 44 -3.94 9.80 0.91
C ASP A 44 -3.11 8.57 0.52
N GLY A 45 -3.68 7.38 0.63
CA GLY A 45 -3.01 6.14 0.21
C GLY A 45 -2.64 6.12 -1.27
N TYR A 46 -3.26 6.94 -2.10
CA TYR A 46 -2.90 7.07 -3.51
C TYR A 46 -1.54 7.74 -3.71
N ALA A 47 -1.05 8.55 -2.76
CA ALA A 47 0.21 9.29 -2.91
C ALA A 47 1.47 8.41 -2.96
N TYR A 48 1.35 7.11 -2.65
CA TYR A 48 2.48 6.17 -2.79
C TYR A 48 2.84 5.82 -4.23
N PHE A 49 1.95 6.08 -5.19
CA PHE A 49 2.06 5.53 -6.54
C PHE A 49 2.30 6.61 -7.59
N SER A 50 3.26 6.35 -8.48
CA SER A 50 3.68 7.25 -9.54
C SER A 50 3.16 6.87 -10.93
N ARG A 51 2.50 5.71 -11.07
CA ARG A 51 2.04 5.17 -12.36
C ARG A 51 0.66 4.56 -12.22
N ASP A 52 -0.22 4.93 -13.14
CA ASP A 52 -1.54 4.32 -13.28
C ASP A 52 -1.47 3.13 -14.25
N ALA A 53 -2.35 2.16 -14.02
CA ALA A 53 -2.46 1.00 -14.88
C ALA A 53 -2.98 1.38 -16.28
N PRO A 54 -2.64 0.62 -17.34
CA PRO A 54 -3.21 0.80 -18.66
C PRO A 54 -4.74 0.76 -18.63
N ALA A 55 -5.38 1.62 -19.43
CA ALA A 55 -6.84 1.67 -19.53
C ALA A 55 -7.41 0.31 -19.97
N GLY A 56 -8.45 -0.17 -19.29
CA GLY A 56 -9.10 -1.45 -19.58
C GLY A 56 -8.39 -2.68 -19.01
N ALA A 57 -7.23 -2.54 -18.35
CA ALA A 57 -6.58 -3.66 -17.66
C ALA A 57 -7.49 -4.19 -16.54
N ALA A 58 -7.45 -5.50 -16.31
CA ALA A 58 -7.99 -6.09 -15.09
C ALA A 58 -7.00 -5.86 -13.93
N ALA A 59 -7.52 -5.74 -12.70
CA ALA A 59 -6.67 -5.66 -11.53
C ALA A 59 -6.29 -7.07 -11.06
N ASP A 60 -5.02 -7.30 -10.77
CA ASP A 60 -4.58 -8.58 -10.20
C ASP A 60 -5.03 -8.69 -8.75
N HIS A 61 -4.99 -7.59 -8.01
CA HIS A 61 -5.49 -7.50 -6.64
C HIS A 61 -6.32 -6.26 -6.40
N GLU A 62 -7.28 -6.36 -5.49
CA GLU A 62 -8.10 -5.23 -5.06
C GLU A 62 -7.96 -4.99 -3.56
N ILE A 63 -7.84 -3.73 -3.17
CA ILE A 63 -7.76 -3.28 -1.78
C ILE A 63 -8.89 -2.27 -1.58
N VAL A 64 -9.86 -2.64 -0.75
CA VAL A 64 -11.01 -1.79 -0.42
C VAL A 64 -10.80 -1.20 0.97
N CYS A 65 -10.68 0.12 1.04
CA CYS A 65 -10.46 0.86 2.29
C CYS A 65 -11.73 1.60 2.69
N VAL A 66 -12.35 1.15 3.79
CA VAL A 66 -13.56 1.76 4.35
C VAL A 66 -13.18 2.53 5.62
N ASP A 67 -13.17 3.85 5.49
CA ASP A 67 -12.99 4.77 6.61
C ASP A 67 -14.28 4.83 7.44
N LEU A 68 -14.17 4.41 8.71
CA LEU A 68 -15.30 4.29 9.63
C LEU A 68 -15.81 5.63 10.17
N ASP A 69 -15.04 6.71 10.04
CA ASP A 69 -15.55 8.05 10.37
C ASP A 69 -16.44 8.60 9.25
N ARG A 70 -16.27 8.09 8.02
CA ARG A 70 -17.09 8.49 6.86
C ARG A 70 -18.39 7.68 6.78
N ASP A 71 -18.30 6.36 6.82
CA ASP A 71 -19.45 5.45 6.84
C ASP A 71 -19.28 4.45 8.00
N PRO A 72 -20.00 4.66 9.13
CA PRO A 72 -19.87 3.80 10.29
C PRO A 72 -20.46 2.40 10.07
N TYR A 73 -19.78 1.39 10.62
CA TYR A 73 -20.22 0.01 10.69
C TYR A 73 -20.14 -0.51 12.13
N ASP A 74 -20.99 -1.48 12.47
CA ASP A 74 -20.93 -2.14 13.77
C ASP A 74 -19.60 -2.92 13.94
N PRO A 75 -18.77 -2.58 14.95
CA PRO A 75 -17.54 -3.30 15.26
C PRO A 75 -17.70 -4.80 15.49
N GLU A 76 -18.82 -5.26 16.05
CA GLU A 76 -19.03 -6.68 16.34
C GLU A 76 -19.37 -7.46 15.06
N VAL A 77 -20.12 -6.85 14.14
CA VAL A 77 -20.33 -7.39 12.78
C VAL A 77 -18.99 -7.50 12.05
N LEU A 78 -18.18 -6.44 12.04
CA LEU A 78 -16.87 -6.46 11.41
C LEU A 78 -15.92 -7.49 12.04
N ARG A 79 -15.98 -7.67 13.37
CA ARG A 79 -15.20 -8.69 14.08
C ARG A 79 -15.58 -10.10 13.64
N ALA A 80 -16.88 -10.36 13.45
CA ALA A 80 -17.38 -11.67 13.04
C ALA A 80 -16.97 -12.03 11.59
N LEU A 81 -16.94 -11.03 10.70
CA LEU A 81 -16.53 -11.20 9.30
C LEU A 81 -15.00 -11.26 9.13
N SER A 82 -14.24 -10.62 10.02
CA SER A 82 -12.78 -10.52 9.93
C SER A 82 -12.09 -11.88 9.85
N ASP A 83 -10.98 -11.92 9.12
CA ASP A 83 -10.13 -13.10 9.05
C ASP A 83 -9.70 -13.55 10.46
N ARG A 84 -9.58 -14.87 10.64
CA ARG A 84 -9.12 -15.49 11.90
C ARG A 84 -7.59 -15.57 12.01
N THR A 85 -6.87 -15.07 11.01
CA THR A 85 -5.40 -15.12 10.94
C THR A 85 -4.74 -14.31 12.05
N LEU A 86 -3.49 -14.65 12.38
CA LEU A 86 -2.68 -13.86 13.31
C LEU A 86 -2.57 -12.40 12.86
N ARG A 87 -2.50 -12.18 11.54
CA ARG A 87 -2.39 -10.83 10.98
C ARG A 87 -3.63 -10.00 11.24
N ALA A 88 -4.83 -10.54 10.97
CA ALA A 88 -6.07 -9.83 11.23
C ALA A 88 -6.28 -9.59 12.74
N LYS A 89 -5.88 -10.52 13.60
CA LYS A 89 -5.83 -10.31 15.07
C LYS A 89 -4.97 -9.11 15.46
N ARG A 90 -3.79 -8.95 14.83
CA ARG A 90 -2.88 -7.82 15.07
C ARG A 90 -3.42 -6.49 14.51
N PHE A 91 -4.07 -6.50 13.36
CA PHE A 91 -4.74 -5.32 12.81
C PHE A 91 -5.80 -4.77 13.79
N ARG A 92 -6.55 -5.65 14.46
CA ARG A 92 -7.53 -5.26 15.48
C ARG A 92 -6.91 -4.65 16.74
N SER A 93 -5.62 -4.83 16.97
CA SER A 93 -4.90 -4.15 18.05
C SER A 93 -4.17 -2.89 17.58
N GLY A 94 -4.36 -2.46 16.33
CA GLY A 94 -3.62 -1.35 15.73
C GLY A 94 -2.18 -1.69 15.34
N TYR A 95 -1.78 -2.96 15.39
CA TYR A 95 -0.46 -3.41 14.94
C TYR A 95 -0.54 -3.89 13.48
N TYR A 96 -0.01 -3.11 12.54
CA TYR A 96 -0.11 -3.46 11.11
C TYR A 96 1.10 -4.26 10.64
N LEU A 97 2.32 -3.71 10.77
CA LEU A 97 3.57 -4.42 10.42
C LEU A 97 4.80 -3.74 11.03
N ASN A 98 5.66 -4.51 11.70
CA ASN A 98 6.92 -4.03 12.29
C ASN A 98 6.72 -2.81 13.21
N HIS A 99 7.17 -1.63 12.78
CA HIS A 99 7.07 -0.36 13.51
C HIS A 99 5.87 0.49 13.06
N ILE A 100 4.96 -0.08 12.25
CA ILE A 100 3.78 0.60 11.73
C ILE A 100 2.59 0.26 12.63
N PHE A 101 2.18 1.26 13.40
CA PHE A 101 1.04 1.24 14.29
C PHE A 101 -0.01 2.28 13.84
N GLY A 102 -1.25 2.00 14.18
CA GLY A 102 -2.39 2.88 13.94
C GLY A 102 -3.55 2.50 14.82
N GLU A 103 -4.74 2.93 14.41
CA GLU A 103 -5.97 2.54 15.10
C GLU A 103 -6.36 1.09 14.80
N PRO A 104 -7.17 0.44 15.66
CA PRO A 104 -7.77 -0.84 15.34
C PRO A 104 -8.40 -0.85 13.95
N ALA A 105 -8.08 -1.88 13.17
CA ALA A 105 -8.66 -2.11 11.86
C ALA A 105 -9.10 -3.58 11.72
N TYR A 106 -10.13 -3.80 10.91
CA TYR A 106 -10.71 -5.09 10.61
C TYR A 106 -10.30 -5.49 9.21
N LEU A 107 -9.67 -6.67 9.08
CA LEU A 107 -9.16 -7.19 7.82
C LEU A 107 -9.99 -8.41 7.41
N ILE A 108 -10.52 -8.37 6.20
CA ILE A 108 -11.26 -9.46 5.56
C ILE A 108 -10.59 -9.74 4.21
N THR A 109 -10.33 -11.00 3.89
CA THR A 109 -9.71 -11.40 2.62
C THR A 109 -10.62 -12.37 1.86
N GLU A 110 -10.99 -12.03 0.63
CA GLU A 110 -11.75 -12.89 -0.28
C GLU A 110 -10.99 -13.06 -1.60
N GLY A 111 -10.32 -14.20 -1.77
CA GLY A 111 -9.49 -14.44 -2.94
C GLY A 111 -8.40 -13.37 -3.12
N ARG A 112 -8.45 -12.62 -4.23
CA ARG A 112 -7.51 -11.53 -4.53
C ARG A 112 -7.97 -10.16 -4.05
N ARG A 113 -9.11 -10.08 -3.35
CA ARG A 113 -9.66 -8.86 -2.79
C ARG A 113 -9.42 -8.82 -1.28
N SER A 114 -8.91 -7.69 -0.79
CA SER A 114 -8.76 -7.40 0.63
C SER A 114 -9.65 -6.23 1.00
N TYR A 115 -10.41 -6.36 2.08
CA TYR A 115 -11.19 -5.28 2.66
C TYR A 115 -10.57 -4.90 3.99
N VAL A 116 -10.39 -3.60 4.21
CA VAL A 116 -9.91 -3.04 5.46
C VAL A 116 -10.84 -1.94 5.94
N PHE A 117 -11.39 -2.14 7.12
CA PHE A 117 -12.27 -1.19 7.80
C PHE A 117 -11.52 -0.61 8.99
N GLY A 118 -11.47 0.70 9.11
CA GLY A 118 -10.77 1.36 10.21
C GLY A 118 -10.68 2.86 9.98
N ARG A 119 -9.69 3.50 10.60
CA ARG A 119 -9.39 4.93 10.41
C ARG A 119 -7.98 5.10 9.89
N ARG A 120 -7.75 6.16 9.11
CA ARG A 120 -6.40 6.54 8.64
C ARG A 120 -5.67 5.39 7.95
N LEU A 121 -6.40 4.73 7.04
CA LEU A 121 -6.01 3.48 6.41
C LEU A 121 -4.86 3.64 5.39
N GLU A 122 -4.50 4.88 5.01
CA GLU A 122 -3.38 5.16 4.11
C GLU A 122 -2.09 4.48 4.59
N ARG A 123 -1.89 4.41 5.91
CA ARG A 123 -0.71 3.80 6.56
C ARG A 123 -0.60 2.28 6.39
N THR A 124 -1.64 1.63 5.87
CA THR A 124 -1.66 0.19 5.62
C THR A 124 -1.31 -0.16 4.17
N ILE A 125 -1.54 0.77 3.24
CA ILE A 125 -1.45 0.52 1.78
C ILE A 125 -0.05 0.05 1.39
N TRP A 126 0.94 0.93 1.43
CA TRP A 126 2.30 0.55 1.08
C TRP A 126 2.94 -0.35 2.14
N PRO A 127 2.84 -0.03 3.45
CA PRO A 127 3.61 -0.77 4.43
C PRO A 127 3.17 -2.22 4.61
N TYR A 128 1.90 -2.56 4.35
CA TYR A 128 1.39 -3.92 4.45
C TYR A 128 0.90 -4.47 3.12
N PHE A 129 -0.14 -3.89 2.51
CA PHE A 129 -0.83 -4.52 1.37
C PHE A 129 0.06 -4.67 0.14
N VAL A 130 0.69 -3.58 -0.32
CA VAL A 130 1.57 -3.62 -1.51
C VAL A 130 2.70 -4.61 -1.29
N LYS A 131 3.37 -4.56 -0.13
CA LYS A 131 4.48 -5.48 0.17
C LYS A 131 4.04 -6.93 0.23
N ARG A 132 2.87 -7.19 0.80
CA ARG A 132 2.29 -8.54 0.84
C ARG A 132 2.03 -9.01 -0.58
N VAL A 133 1.28 -8.24 -1.38
CA VAL A 133 0.94 -8.58 -2.77
C VAL A 133 2.19 -8.84 -3.62
N LEU A 134 3.22 -8.01 -3.49
CA LEU A 134 4.51 -8.22 -4.16
C LEU A 134 5.21 -9.52 -3.70
N THR A 135 5.13 -9.84 -2.40
CA THR A 135 5.75 -11.05 -1.86
C THR A 135 4.99 -12.29 -2.30
N ASP A 136 3.66 -12.27 -2.24
CA ASP A 136 2.80 -13.36 -2.67
C ASP A 136 3.02 -13.62 -4.17
N PHE A 137 3.00 -12.56 -5.00
CA PHE A 137 3.33 -12.66 -6.44
C PHE A 137 4.71 -13.27 -6.68
N ALA A 138 5.73 -12.82 -5.93
CA ALA A 138 7.07 -13.30 -6.11
C ALA A 138 7.22 -14.80 -5.78
N VAL A 139 6.58 -15.25 -4.70
CA VAL A 139 6.55 -16.66 -4.31
C VAL A 139 5.85 -17.50 -5.40
N ASP A 140 4.69 -17.05 -5.86
CA ASP A 140 3.87 -17.79 -6.82
C ASP A 140 4.53 -17.91 -8.21
N HIS A 141 5.35 -16.93 -8.59
CA HIS A 141 5.95 -16.84 -9.94
C HIS A 141 7.47 -17.03 -9.95
N GLY A 142 8.07 -17.46 -8.83
CA GLY A 142 9.50 -17.76 -8.74
C GLY A 142 10.42 -16.53 -8.85
N TYR A 143 9.97 -15.35 -8.39
CA TYR A 143 10.79 -14.16 -8.28
C TYR A 143 11.39 -14.03 -6.88
N LEU A 144 12.53 -13.35 -6.79
CA LEU A 144 13.06 -12.83 -5.54
C LEU A 144 12.53 -11.41 -5.31
N HIS A 145 11.73 -11.23 -4.25
CA HIS A 145 11.29 -9.91 -3.82
C HIS A 145 12.33 -9.25 -2.89
N LEU A 146 12.98 -8.21 -3.38
CA LEU A 146 14.00 -7.48 -2.63
C LEU A 146 13.52 -6.09 -2.24
N LYS A 147 13.86 -5.70 -1.01
CA LYS A 147 13.85 -4.29 -0.60
C LYS A 147 15.18 -3.65 -0.97
N ALA A 148 15.26 -3.13 -2.19
CA ALA A 148 16.46 -2.51 -2.74
C ALA A 148 16.15 -1.13 -3.35
N ALA A 149 17.15 -0.26 -3.32
CA ALA A 149 17.26 0.83 -4.27
C ALA A 149 17.99 0.32 -5.51
N GLY A 150 17.80 0.92 -6.68
CA GLY A 150 18.52 0.51 -7.87
C GLY A 150 18.57 1.57 -8.94
N PHE A 151 19.57 1.45 -9.80
CA PHE A 151 19.80 2.27 -10.97
C PHE A 151 20.39 1.43 -12.10
N THR A 152 20.27 1.89 -13.33
CA THR A 152 20.89 1.28 -14.50
C THR A 152 22.02 2.15 -15.03
N LEU A 153 23.06 1.50 -15.55
CA LEU A 153 24.18 2.13 -16.23
C LEU A 153 23.94 2.13 -17.76
N ASP A 154 24.78 2.83 -18.51
CA ASP A 154 24.61 2.98 -19.95
C ASP A 154 24.89 1.71 -20.75
N ASP A 155 25.65 0.78 -20.18
CA ASP A 155 25.85 -0.56 -20.73
C ASP A 155 24.62 -1.48 -20.57
N GLY A 156 23.54 -0.97 -19.98
CA GLY A 156 22.30 -1.72 -19.74
C GLY A 156 22.34 -2.58 -18.46
N SER A 157 23.45 -2.61 -17.74
CA SER A 157 23.53 -3.31 -16.46
C SER A 157 22.74 -2.58 -15.37
N ALA A 158 22.26 -3.32 -14.38
CA ALA A 158 21.55 -2.78 -13.22
C ALA A 158 22.34 -3.03 -11.93
N THR A 159 22.42 -2.00 -11.08
CA THR A 159 22.98 -2.12 -9.73
C THR A 159 21.86 -2.04 -8.70
N LEU A 160 21.79 -3.03 -7.81
CA LEU A 160 20.82 -3.08 -6.71
C LEU A 160 21.54 -2.87 -5.37
N LEU A 161 21.10 -1.85 -4.64
CA LEU A 161 21.61 -1.48 -3.32
C LEU A 161 20.72 -2.11 -2.25
N VAL A 162 21.25 -3.10 -1.54
CA VAL A 162 20.60 -3.78 -0.42
C VAL A 162 21.30 -3.40 0.88
N GLY A 163 20.53 -3.17 1.94
CA GLY A 163 21.08 -2.82 3.24
C GLY A 163 20.02 -2.36 4.24
N PRO A 164 20.39 -2.16 5.51
CA PRO A 164 19.45 -1.80 6.56
C PRO A 164 18.78 -0.44 6.32
N ASN A 165 17.68 -0.18 7.03
CA ASN A 165 17.09 1.17 7.05
C ASN A 165 18.14 2.19 7.52
N ALA A 166 18.11 3.40 6.95
CA ALA A 166 19.10 4.45 7.17
C ALA A 166 20.56 4.08 6.80
N GLY A 167 20.82 2.93 6.17
CA GLY A 167 22.15 2.55 5.68
C GLY A 167 22.61 3.26 4.39
N GLY A 168 22.23 4.52 4.17
CA GLY A 168 22.74 5.34 3.06
C GLY A 168 22.24 5.03 1.64
N LYS A 169 21.45 3.97 1.40
CA LYS A 169 20.96 3.57 0.06
C LYS A 169 20.40 4.72 -0.79
N THR A 170 19.53 5.54 -0.21
CA THR A 170 18.89 6.66 -0.93
C THR A 170 19.92 7.74 -1.30
N VAL A 171 20.89 8.00 -0.42
CA VAL A 171 21.97 8.96 -0.69
C VAL A 171 22.83 8.45 -1.84
N PHE A 172 23.27 7.19 -1.78
CA PHE A 172 24.07 6.58 -2.85
C PHE A 172 23.31 6.60 -4.19
N LEU A 173 22.05 6.15 -4.20
CA LEU A 173 21.21 6.17 -5.40
C LEU A 173 21.13 7.59 -6.00
N THR A 174 20.94 8.59 -5.14
CA THR A 174 20.86 9.99 -5.59
C THR A 174 22.17 10.43 -6.24
N GLN A 175 23.33 10.12 -5.62
CA GLN A 175 24.64 10.46 -6.18
C GLN A 175 24.91 9.74 -7.50
N ALA A 176 24.61 8.45 -7.59
CA ALA A 176 24.74 7.69 -8.84
C ALA A 176 23.90 8.32 -9.96
N CYS A 177 22.66 8.72 -9.67
CA CYS A 177 21.82 9.39 -10.66
C CYS A 177 22.31 10.79 -11.06
N LEU A 178 22.89 11.55 -10.12
CA LEU A 178 23.53 12.83 -10.44
C LEU A 178 24.77 12.65 -11.30
N ASP A 179 25.44 11.51 -11.21
CA ASP A 179 26.61 11.14 -12.00
C ASP A 179 26.25 10.40 -13.31
N GLY A 180 24.99 10.49 -13.75
CA GLY A 180 24.54 9.99 -15.06
C GLY A 180 23.84 8.63 -15.05
N ALA A 181 23.77 7.92 -13.92
CA ALA A 181 23.00 6.68 -13.85
C ALA A 181 21.48 6.93 -13.97
N ARG A 182 20.76 5.99 -14.59
CA ARG A 182 19.30 6.10 -14.72
C ARG A 182 18.60 5.47 -13.53
N PHE A 183 17.69 6.22 -12.90
CA PHE A 183 16.91 5.74 -11.76
C PHE A 183 16.06 4.52 -12.14
N LEU A 184 16.11 3.46 -11.32
CA LEU A 184 15.28 2.27 -11.49
C LEU A 184 14.20 2.19 -10.39
N THR A 185 14.59 2.16 -9.12
CA THR A 185 13.67 2.09 -7.97
C THR A 185 14.32 2.59 -6.68
N ASN A 186 13.53 3.02 -5.70
CA ASN A 186 14.00 3.45 -4.39
C ASN A 186 13.63 2.49 -3.24
N THR A 187 12.77 1.50 -3.47
CA THR A 187 12.21 0.72 -2.35
C THR A 187 12.04 -0.78 -2.60
N HIS A 188 11.56 -1.20 -3.76
CA HIS A 188 11.21 -2.60 -4.03
C HIS A 188 11.52 -2.97 -5.48
N VAL A 189 12.04 -4.18 -5.66
CA VAL A 189 12.38 -4.79 -6.95
C VAL A 189 12.04 -6.28 -6.92
N LEU A 190 11.56 -6.81 -8.05
CA LEU A 190 11.38 -8.23 -8.29
C LEU A 190 12.49 -8.69 -9.22
N VAL A 191 13.22 -9.75 -8.84
CA VAL A 191 14.36 -10.25 -9.62
C VAL A 191 14.14 -11.69 -10.02
N ARG A 192 14.36 -12.00 -11.30
CA ARG A 192 14.30 -13.37 -11.82
C ARG A 192 15.15 -13.48 -13.09
N ASP A 193 15.83 -14.61 -13.26
CA ASP A 193 16.58 -14.94 -14.47
C ASP A 193 17.60 -13.85 -14.91
N GLY A 194 18.19 -13.15 -13.94
CA GLY A 194 19.16 -12.07 -14.17
C GLY A 194 18.53 -10.69 -14.45
N GLU A 195 17.20 -10.60 -14.53
CA GLU A 195 16.47 -9.35 -14.78
C GLU A 195 15.89 -8.75 -13.50
N ALA A 196 15.93 -7.42 -13.41
CA ALA A 196 15.42 -6.65 -12.28
C ALA A 196 14.24 -5.77 -12.70
N HIS A 197 13.07 -6.06 -12.15
CA HIS A 197 11.84 -5.31 -12.42
C HIS A 197 11.55 -4.35 -11.27
N ALA A 198 11.72 -3.05 -11.53
CA ALA A 198 11.37 -2.00 -10.58
C ALA A 198 9.88 -2.02 -10.25
N VAL A 199 9.56 -1.81 -8.97
CA VAL A 199 8.21 -1.48 -8.53
C VAL A 199 8.07 0.05 -8.52
N PRO A 200 7.24 0.65 -9.40
CA PRO A 200 7.02 2.09 -9.43
C PRO A 200 6.46 2.59 -8.10
N SER A 201 7.08 3.62 -7.55
CA SER A 201 6.59 4.28 -6.34
C SER A 201 6.99 5.75 -6.34
N ALA A 202 6.19 6.58 -5.66
CA ALA A 202 6.52 7.98 -5.49
C ALA A 202 7.77 8.13 -4.61
N VAL A 203 8.73 8.94 -5.07
CA VAL A 203 9.92 9.27 -4.28
C VAL A 203 9.57 10.35 -3.26
N ARG A 204 9.58 10.00 -1.97
CA ARG A 204 9.39 10.97 -0.89
C ARG A 204 10.68 11.74 -0.64
N VAL A 205 10.77 12.96 -1.15
CA VAL A 205 11.86 13.90 -0.83
C VAL A 205 11.58 14.54 0.53
N ARG A 206 12.46 14.32 1.52
CA ARG A 206 12.44 15.07 2.79
C ARG A 206 13.38 16.25 2.63
N ARG A 207 12.85 17.48 2.62
CA ARG A 207 13.70 18.67 2.72
C ARG A 207 14.29 18.70 4.13
N SER A 208 15.61 18.85 4.24
CA SER A 208 16.25 19.12 5.54
C SER A 208 15.63 20.40 6.14
N PRO A 209 15.58 20.55 7.48
CA PRO A 209 15.24 21.84 8.06
C PRO A 209 16.27 22.83 7.53
N SER A 210 15.82 23.86 6.82
CA SER A 210 16.67 25.00 6.51
C SER A 210 17.15 25.56 7.84
N SER A 211 18.44 25.46 8.12
CA SER A 211 19.08 26.36 9.07
C SER A 211 18.90 27.76 8.49
N SER A 212 17.90 28.48 8.99
CA SER A 212 17.82 29.92 8.84
C SER A 212 19.05 30.52 9.50
N SER A 213 20.06 30.81 8.67
CA SER A 213 21.11 31.78 8.95
C SER A 213 20.53 33.18 9.01
#